data_AF-A0A813HJI4-F1
#
_entry.id   AF-A0A813HJI4-F1
#
_cell.length_a   1.000
_cell.length_b   1.000
_cell.length_c   1.000
_cell.angle_alpha   90.00
_cell.angle_beta   90.00
_cell.angle_gamma   90.00
#
_symmetry.space_group_name_H-M   'P 1'
#
loop_
_entity.id
_entity.type
_entity.pdbx_description
1 polymer ?
#
loop_
_entity_poly.entity_id
_entity_poly.type
_entity_poly.pdbx_seq_one_letter_code
_entity_poly.pdbx_strand_id
1 'polypeptide(L)'
;MPSALQLQSQTAACGQGEVGTLQEIVGAVMADVVVKTVQERHWEGFAALVVIFAAETYCRVSYVLLATAVCQAKVDAAMKKEKASFGLHEITAYSKGEFQFDVPPLQLVRFLILSANARRRQAGFLQLLALYGKAGKGTLMTRVPEADMLRVRTAVLSLHIGPQGLVLASGSSSKFPVPAEQDVLNGVETFISWPESASSGGRPPAALLLFHGCSNSGADWFRKPEEIQFLRAAQRRGLALLAFTTPVHLGNFCWPSPGGEKGDEDFEAAASGVRGALAEVLKARLPTEGGSALPLLLVGGSSGGSFASRLPEHWQRAEANETLGVGKVSGLLVVISPTAFVRRGELEGRPPPDYPPTGLVFMPRDTSFASEGSVALAATALLAAGVPTKAWPVGPRPLSSESLAAQLRSAGVDVKDEGASKFLEALVELGLVHESGQVLSDPRRFPWHRVSWKLTEGLVGQRPDRSADPNREHRVRCVEELLNRAWAQHEFAAGDIADEVLDWALAQAKVGLSGGPEGVNDAALPRHDDL
;
A
#
# COMPACT_ATOMS: atom_id res chain seq x y z
N MET A 1 26.06 26.02 -10.00
CA MET A 1 25.02 25.74 -11.02
C MET A 1 24.61 27.08 -11.62
N PRO A 2 24.56 27.24 -12.96
CA PRO A 2 24.07 28.48 -13.54
C PRO A 2 22.57 28.61 -13.30
N SER A 3 22.10 29.84 -13.08
CA SER A 3 20.69 30.11 -12.82
C SER A 3 19.82 29.83 -14.05
N ALA A 4 18.55 29.47 -13.85
CA ALA A 4 17.58 29.18 -14.91
C ALA A 4 17.44 30.30 -15.96
N LEU A 5 17.83 31.53 -15.63
CA LEU A 5 17.84 32.69 -16.53
C LEU A 5 18.98 32.66 -17.57
N GLN A 6 20.09 31.95 -17.32
CA GLN A 6 21.18 31.81 -18.30
C GLN A 6 20.88 30.78 -19.40
N LEU A 7 19.93 29.86 -19.19
CA LEU A 7 19.51 28.87 -20.19
C LEU A 7 18.52 29.44 -21.23
N GLN A 8 17.77 30.49 -20.86
CA GLN A 8 16.86 31.18 -21.80
C GLN A 8 17.59 32.12 -22.76
N SER A 9 18.74 32.69 -22.38
CA SER A 9 19.48 33.59 -23.28
C SER A 9 20.27 32.85 -24.37
N GLN A 10 20.59 31.57 -24.17
CA GLN A 10 21.29 30.75 -25.17
C GLN A 10 20.35 30.16 -26.23
N THR A 11 19.07 29.97 -25.90
CA THR A 11 18.06 29.48 -26.85
C THR A 11 17.57 30.56 -27.82
N ALA A 12 17.72 31.84 -27.49
CA ALA A 12 17.36 32.96 -28.37
C ALA A 12 18.41 33.28 -29.46
N ALA A 13 19.62 32.72 -29.40
CA ALA A 13 20.72 33.06 -30.30
C ALA A 13 20.91 32.08 -31.49
N CYS A 14 20.17 30.97 -31.55
CA CYS A 14 20.21 30.04 -32.68
C CYS A 14 19.00 30.24 -33.59
N GLY A 15 19.23 30.86 -34.74
CA GLY A 15 18.25 31.03 -35.80
C GLY A 15 17.76 29.70 -36.40
N GLN A 16 16.51 29.75 -36.87
CA GLN A 16 15.77 28.79 -37.72
C GLN A 16 16.50 27.47 -38.03
N GLY A 17 16.32 26.51 -37.14
CA GLY A 17 16.57 25.08 -37.35
C GLY A 17 15.66 24.30 -36.40
N GLU A 18 15.12 23.16 -36.86
CA GLU A 18 14.13 22.34 -36.15
C GLU A 18 14.46 22.19 -34.65
N VAL A 19 13.52 22.59 -33.80
CA VAL A 19 13.66 22.46 -32.34
C VAL A 19 13.52 20.97 -32.02
N GLY A 20 14.65 20.32 -31.75
CA GLY A 20 14.69 18.95 -31.27
C GLY A 20 13.81 18.79 -30.02
N THR A 21 13.21 17.62 -29.89
CA THR A 21 12.39 17.26 -28.73
C THR A 21 13.17 17.46 -27.42
N LEU A 22 12.48 17.71 -26.30
CA LEU A 22 13.11 17.82 -24.97
C LEU A 22 14.06 16.64 -24.68
N GLN A 23 13.74 15.47 -25.25
CA GLN A 23 14.49 14.24 -25.16
C GLN A 23 15.86 14.31 -25.88
N GLU A 24 15.94 14.99 -27.01
CA GLU A 24 17.18 15.22 -27.76
C GLU A 24 18.08 16.26 -27.10
N ILE A 25 17.46 17.31 -26.53
CA ILE A 25 18.18 18.36 -25.78
C ILE A 25 18.81 17.77 -24.52
N VAL A 26 18.06 17.00 -23.74
CA VAL A 26 18.58 16.32 -22.55
C VAL A 26 19.66 15.30 -22.93
N GLY A 27 19.45 14.55 -24.02
CA GLY A 27 20.44 13.59 -24.53
C GLY A 27 21.75 14.23 -24.98
N ALA A 28 21.71 15.43 -25.58
CA ALA A 28 22.89 16.16 -26.02
C ALA A 28 23.68 16.75 -24.84
N VAL A 29 23.00 17.35 -23.86
CA VAL A 29 23.63 17.90 -22.65
C VAL A 29 24.31 16.79 -21.83
N MET A 30 23.65 15.64 -21.69
CA MET A 30 24.21 14.50 -20.95
C MET A 30 25.44 13.91 -21.65
N ALA A 31 25.44 13.83 -22.99
CA ALA A 31 26.60 13.37 -23.74
C ALA A 31 27.81 14.31 -23.56
N ASP A 32 27.60 15.63 -23.57
CA ASP A 32 28.67 16.62 -23.40
C ASP A 32 29.28 16.59 -21.98
N VAL A 33 28.43 16.44 -20.95
CA VAL A 33 28.88 16.32 -19.55
C VAL A 33 29.67 15.04 -19.33
N VAL A 34 29.23 13.91 -19.91
CA VAL A 34 29.95 12.63 -19.79
C VAL A 34 31.30 12.70 -20.51
N VAL A 35 31.35 13.26 -21.72
CA VAL A 35 32.60 13.40 -22.48
C VAL A 35 33.60 14.28 -21.74
N LYS A 36 33.17 15.43 -21.20
CA LYS A 36 34.05 16.33 -20.41
C LYS A 36 34.55 15.67 -19.13
N THR A 37 33.68 15.00 -18.39
CA THR A 37 34.06 14.33 -17.13
C THR A 37 35.08 13.20 -17.36
N VAL A 38 34.95 12.47 -18.48
CA VAL A 38 35.89 11.41 -18.89
C VAL A 38 37.22 12.00 -19.38
N GLN A 39 37.18 13.08 -20.18
CA GLN A 39 38.39 13.75 -20.67
C GLN A 39 39.22 14.39 -19.55
N GLU A 40 38.55 14.90 -18.51
CA GLU A 40 39.21 15.57 -17.37
C GLU A 40 39.59 14.61 -16.23
N ARG A 41 39.36 13.29 -16.39
CA ARG A 41 39.72 12.22 -15.42
C ARG A 41 39.13 12.38 -14.01
N HIS A 42 37.99 13.05 -13.86
CA HIS A 42 37.29 13.19 -12.58
C HIS A 42 36.34 12.01 -12.31
N TRP A 43 36.90 10.82 -12.05
CA TRP A 43 36.13 9.58 -11.86
C TRP A 43 35.22 9.57 -10.64
N GLU A 44 35.58 10.31 -9.59
CA GLU A 44 34.77 10.44 -8.37
C GLU A 44 33.49 11.26 -8.61
N GLY A 45 33.55 12.27 -9.49
CA GLY A 45 32.39 13.05 -9.91
C GLY A 45 31.42 12.27 -10.79
N PHE A 46 31.95 11.40 -11.66
CA PHE A 46 31.14 10.51 -12.50
C PHE A 46 30.35 9.48 -11.67
N ALA A 47 30.99 8.87 -10.67
CA ALA A 47 30.32 7.93 -9.76
C ALA A 47 29.21 8.61 -8.95
N ALA A 48 29.45 9.82 -8.44
CA ALA A 48 28.43 10.59 -7.73
C ALA A 48 27.24 10.97 -8.63
N LEU A 49 27.49 11.36 -9.88
CA LEU A 49 26.44 11.70 -10.85
C LEU A 49 25.55 10.49 -11.18
N VAL A 50 26.17 9.32 -11.38
CA VAL A 50 25.46 8.05 -11.64
C VAL A 50 24.60 7.65 -10.44
N VAL A 51 25.09 7.83 -9.21
CA VAL A 51 24.33 7.53 -7.97
C VAL A 51 23.15 8.49 -7.78
N ILE A 52 23.34 9.78 -8.05
CA ILE A 52 22.26 10.79 -7.94
C ILE A 52 21.17 10.52 -8.99
N PHE A 53 21.55 10.22 -10.24
CA PHE A 53 20.58 9.92 -11.30
C PHE A 53 19.88 8.56 -11.13
N ALA A 54 20.58 7.53 -10.64
CA ALA A 54 19.97 6.25 -10.31
C ALA A 54 18.94 6.38 -9.18
N ALA A 55 19.14 7.33 -8.26
CA ALA A 55 18.22 7.60 -7.17
C ALA A 55 16.95 8.36 -7.60
N GLU A 56 17.04 9.28 -8.57
CA GLU A 56 15.89 10.06 -9.05
C GLU A 56 15.08 9.39 -10.18
N THR A 57 15.69 8.54 -11.00
CA THR A 57 15.05 8.04 -12.24
C THR A 57 14.43 6.63 -12.13
N TYR A 58 14.48 6.00 -10.95
CA TYR A 58 14.04 4.60 -10.73
C TYR A 58 12.52 4.37 -10.78
N CYS A 59 11.75 5.29 -11.39
CA CYS A 59 10.34 5.09 -11.70
C CYS A 59 10.08 4.58 -13.13
N ARG A 60 11.08 4.46 -14.02
CA ARG A 60 10.88 3.88 -15.36
C ARG A 60 12.09 3.09 -15.86
N VAL A 61 12.07 1.78 -15.61
CA VAL A 61 13.14 0.81 -15.94
C VAL A 61 13.53 0.81 -17.44
N SER A 62 12.63 1.19 -18.34
CA SER A 62 12.90 1.25 -19.79
C SER A 62 13.87 2.38 -20.20
N TYR A 63 13.97 3.47 -19.43
CA TYR A 63 14.82 4.63 -19.79
C TYR A 63 16.30 4.38 -19.51
N VAL A 64 16.63 3.62 -18.47
CA VAL A 64 18.02 3.34 -18.08
C VAL A 64 18.69 2.42 -19.11
N LEU A 65 17.96 1.41 -19.61
CA LEU A 65 18.48 0.49 -20.63
C LEU A 65 18.70 1.19 -21.97
N LEU A 66 17.80 2.10 -22.37
CA LEU A 66 17.92 2.85 -23.62
C LEU A 66 19.06 3.89 -23.54
N ALA A 67 19.19 4.61 -22.42
CA ALA A 67 20.26 5.58 -22.22
C ALA A 67 21.65 4.91 -22.21
N THR A 68 21.76 3.73 -21.60
CA THR A 68 23.02 2.96 -21.58
C THR A 68 23.40 2.47 -22.97
N ALA A 69 22.43 1.99 -23.77
CA ALA A 69 22.67 1.55 -25.14
C ALA A 69 23.07 2.71 -26.08
N VAL A 70 22.44 3.88 -25.94
CA VAL A 70 22.76 5.08 -26.73
C VAL A 70 24.13 5.65 -26.35
N CYS A 71 24.48 5.67 -25.06
CA CYS A 71 25.81 6.05 -24.59
C CYS A 71 26.89 5.11 -25.12
N GLN A 72 26.66 3.79 -25.07
CA GLN A 72 27.61 2.81 -25.60
C GLN A 72 27.85 3.00 -27.11
N ALA A 73 26.78 3.18 -27.89
CA ALA A 73 26.89 3.38 -29.33
C ALA A 73 27.63 4.68 -29.71
N LYS A 74 27.47 5.76 -28.93
CA LYS A 74 28.18 7.03 -29.16
C LYS A 74 29.65 6.97 -28.76
N VAL A 75 29.98 6.26 -27.68
CA VAL A 75 31.37 5.98 -27.27
C VAL A 75 32.08 5.13 -28.33
N ASP A 76 31.42 4.09 -28.83
CA ASP A 76 31.97 3.24 -29.89
C ASP A 76 32.18 3.99 -31.21
N ALA A 77 31.29 4.93 -31.54
CA ALA A 77 31.43 5.80 -32.71
C ALA A 77 32.57 6.83 -32.56
N ALA A 78 32.74 7.41 -31.37
CA ALA A 78 33.85 8.32 -31.08
C ALA A 78 35.21 7.60 -31.15
N MET A 79 35.29 6.39 -30.60
CA MET A 79 36.49 5.54 -30.64
C MET A 79 36.84 5.07 -32.06
N LYS A 80 35.83 4.84 -32.92
CA LYS A 80 36.06 4.56 -34.36
C LYS A 80 36.59 5.78 -35.12
N LYS A 81 36.15 6.99 -34.77
CA LYS A 81 36.59 8.24 -35.40
C LYS A 81 38.03 8.60 -35.05
N GLU A 82 38.46 8.34 -33.82
CA GLU A 82 39.86 8.51 -33.40
C GLU A 82 40.80 7.49 -34.04
N LYS A 83 40.37 6.22 -34.22
CA LYS A 83 41.16 5.19 -34.91
C LYS A 83 41.48 5.51 -36.38
N ALA A 84 40.67 6.34 -37.04
CA ALA A 84 40.93 6.77 -38.42
C ALA A 84 41.96 7.93 -38.50
N SER A 85 42.31 8.53 -37.36
CA SER A 85 43.09 9.78 -37.31
C SER A 85 44.58 9.56 -37.00
N PHE A 86 44.96 8.38 -36.50
CA PHE A 86 46.34 8.05 -36.15
C PHE A 86 46.78 6.80 -36.91
N GLY A 87 47.51 7.01 -38.00
CA GLY A 87 48.28 5.94 -38.62
C GLY A 87 49.52 5.67 -37.79
N LEU A 88 49.56 4.54 -37.08
CA LEU A 88 50.78 3.76 -36.84
C LEU A 88 50.50 2.42 -36.16
N HIS A 89 51.36 1.47 -36.52
CA HIS A 89 51.55 0.16 -35.93
C HIS A 89 51.78 0.23 -34.40
N GLU A 90 51.44 -0.88 -33.74
CA GLU A 90 51.65 -1.17 -32.31
C GLU A 90 50.77 -0.45 -31.28
N ILE A 91 49.49 -0.86 -31.21
CA ILE A 91 48.79 -1.07 -29.93
C ILE A 91 47.88 -2.30 -30.08
N THR A 92 48.45 -3.49 -29.92
CA THR A 92 47.70 -4.75 -29.89
C THR A 92 47.49 -5.20 -28.45
N ALA A 93 46.81 -4.37 -27.63
CA ALA A 93 46.42 -4.77 -26.27
C ALA A 93 45.32 -3.88 -25.66
N TYR A 94 44.31 -3.45 -26.41
CA TYR A 94 43.16 -2.70 -25.83
C TYR A 94 41.83 -2.91 -26.57
N SER A 95 41.61 -4.11 -27.13
CA SER A 95 40.34 -4.46 -27.80
C SER A 95 39.66 -5.72 -27.26
N LYS A 96 40.02 -6.17 -26.07
CA LYS A 96 39.27 -7.21 -25.35
C LYS A 96 38.91 -6.61 -23.99
N GLY A 97 37.65 -6.23 -23.83
CA GLY A 97 37.13 -5.61 -22.61
C GLY A 97 37.16 -6.56 -21.44
N GLU A 98 38.32 -6.73 -20.82
CA GLU A 98 38.51 -7.45 -19.57
C GLU A 98 38.83 -6.43 -18.47
N PHE A 99 37.80 -5.98 -17.77
CA PHE A 99 37.96 -5.33 -16.47
C PHE A 99 37.84 -6.41 -15.39
N GLN A 100 38.95 -6.77 -14.75
CA GLN A 100 38.96 -7.57 -13.54
C GLN A 100 38.72 -6.67 -12.33
N PHE A 101 37.61 -6.89 -11.61
CA PHE A 101 37.44 -6.39 -10.25
C PHE A 101 37.80 -7.50 -9.27
N ASP A 102 38.97 -7.40 -8.64
CA ASP A 102 39.37 -8.27 -7.54
C ASP A 102 38.72 -7.77 -6.24
N VAL A 103 37.45 -8.14 -6.04
CA VAL A 103 36.75 -7.95 -4.76
C VAL A 103 36.56 -9.33 -4.14
N PRO A 104 37.13 -9.61 -2.95
CA PRO A 104 36.96 -10.89 -2.28
C PRO A 104 35.45 -11.23 -2.14
N PRO A 105 35.01 -12.48 -2.40
CA PRO A 105 33.59 -12.86 -2.39
C PRO A 105 32.84 -12.45 -1.11
N LEU A 106 33.54 -12.49 0.03
CA LEU A 106 33.02 -12.05 1.32
C LEU A 106 32.71 -10.54 1.40
N GLN A 107 33.48 -9.69 0.73
CA GLN A 107 33.22 -8.25 0.67
C GLN A 107 32.07 -7.91 -0.27
N LEU A 108 31.92 -8.64 -1.37
CA LEU A 108 30.77 -8.49 -2.26
C LEU A 108 29.47 -8.90 -1.56
N VAL A 109 29.48 -10.01 -0.82
CA VAL A 109 28.33 -10.44 0.01
C VAL A 109 28.03 -9.42 1.12
N ARG A 110 29.06 -8.87 1.78
CA ARG A 110 28.89 -7.83 2.80
C ARG A 110 28.33 -6.52 2.22
N PHE A 111 28.78 -6.11 1.04
CA PHE A 111 28.27 -4.96 0.29
C PHE A 111 26.80 -5.17 -0.12
N LEU A 112 26.44 -6.36 -0.58
CA LEU A 112 25.06 -6.71 -0.94
C LEU A 112 24.13 -6.77 0.28
N ILE A 113 24.60 -7.29 1.41
CA ILE A 113 23.87 -7.32 2.70
C ILE A 113 23.66 -5.89 3.24
N LEU A 114 24.70 -5.04 3.19
CA LEU A 114 24.60 -3.64 3.62
C LEU A 114 23.68 -2.84 2.71
N SER A 115 23.68 -3.12 1.40
CA SER A 115 22.77 -2.49 0.42
C SER A 115 21.31 -2.94 0.61
N ALA A 116 21.08 -4.21 0.97
CA ALA A 116 19.75 -4.74 1.29
C ALA A 116 19.19 -4.22 2.62
N ASN A 117 20.06 -3.93 3.59
CA ASN A 117 19.68 -3.35 4.88
C ASN A 117 19.45 -1.83 4.83
N ALA A 118 20.08 -1.11 3.90
CA ALA A 118 19.96 0.35 3.81
C ALA A 118 18.57 0.82 3.37
N ARG A 119 17.78 0.01 2.64
CA ARG A 119 16.36 0.25 2.35
C ARG A 119 15.65 -1.09 2.14
N ARG A 120 14.63 -1.39 2.94
CA ARG A 120 13.77 -2.59 2.84
C ARG A 120 13.16 -2.75 1.43
N ARG A 121 13.88 -3.36 0.48
CA ARG A 121 13.36 -3.78 -0.83
C ARG A 121 13.99 -5.11 -1.25
N GLN A 122 13.37 -6.20 -0.83
CA GLN A 122 13.78 -7.58 -1.09
C GLN A 122 13.57 -8.02 -2.57
N ALA A 123 12.63 -7.40 -3.29
CA ALA A 123 12.31 -7.76 -4.67
C ALA A 123 13.45 -7.52 -5.67
N GLY A 124 14.24 -6.44 -5.49
CA GLY A 124 15.38 -6.13 -6.36
C GLY A 124 16.53 -7.12 -6.21
N PHE A 125 16.73 -7.68 -5.01
CA PHE A 125 17.79 -8.65 -4.71
C PHE A 125 17.54 -9.99 -5.41
N LEU A 126 16.29 -10.46 -5.43
CA LEU A 126 15.90 -11.70 -6.11
C LEU A 126 15.96 -11.57 -7.64
N GLN A 127 15.60 -10.40 -8.19
CA GLN A 127 15.78 -10.11 -9.62
C GLN A 127 17.26 -10.07 -10.03
N LEU A 128 18.13 -9.52 -9.19
CA LEU A 128 19.57 -9.49 -9.43
C LEU A 128 20.17 -10.91 -9.48
N LEU A 129 19.75 -11.79 -8.56
CA LEU A 129 20.17 -13.19 -8.53
C LEU A 129 19.63 -13.99 -9.73
N ALA A 130 18.39 -13.74 -10.15
CA ALA A 130 17.80 -14.37 -11.33
C ALA A 130 18.47 -13.93 -12.64
N LEU A 131 18.88 -12.65 -12.74
CA LEU A 131 19.67 -12.14 -13.86
C LEU A 131 21.09 -12.72 -13.88
N TYR A 132 21.72 -12.89 -12.70
CA TYR A 132 23.01 -13.57 -12.58
C TYR A 132 22.94 -15.04 -13.00
N GLY A 133 21.84 -15.73 -12.71
CA GLY A 133 21.62 -17.11 -13.17
C GLY A 133 21.37 -17.24 -14.67
N LYS A 134 20.83 -16.21 -15.34
CA LYS A 134 20.53 -16.22 -16.79
C LYS A 134 21.71 -15.79 -17.67
N ALA A 135 22.70 -15.08 -17.14
CA ALA A 135 23.84 -14.59 -17.92
C ALA A 135 24.92 -15.66 -18.24
N GLY A 136 24.76 -16.91 -17.79
CA GLY A 136 25.78 -17.97 -17.93
C GLY A 136 25.63 -18.87 -19.14
N LYS A 137 25.74 -18.36 -20.37
CA LYS A 137 26.07 -19.17 -21.57
C LYS A 137 27.07 -18.43 -22.46
N GLY A 138 28.27 -18.23 -21.92
CA GLY A 138 29.37 -17.62 -22.67
C GLY A 138 30.55 -17.37 -21.76
N THR A 139 31.46 -18.33 -21.74
CA THR A 139 32.91 -18.26 -21.45
C THR A 139 33.38 -17.41 -20.24
N LEU A 140 34.11 -18.08 -19.35
CA LEU A 140 34.67 -17.63 -18.07
C LEU A 140 33.68 -17.51 -16.90
N MET A 141 33.50 -18.61 -16.17
CA MET A 141 33.57 -18.56 -14.70
C MET A 141 34.15 -19.87 -14.16
N THR A 142 35.17 -19.73 -13.33
CA THR A 142 35.66 -20.75 -12.42
C THR A 142 34.51 -21.28 -11.57
N ARG A 143 34.44 -22.61 -11.46
CA ARG A 143 33.41 -23.33 -10.71
C ARG A 143 33.39 -22.82 -9.26
N VAL A 144 32.32 -22.14 -8.86
CA VAL A 144 31.98 -22.05 -7.43
C VAL A 144 31.65 -23.48 -7.00
N PRO A 145 32.39 -24.07 -6.04
CA PRO A 145 32.12 -25.43 -5.59
C PRO A 145 30.66 -25.55 -5.13
N GLU A 146 30.01 -26.64 -5.51
CA GLU A 146 28.59 -26.88 -5.20
C GLU A 146 28.30 -26.83 -3.69
N ALA A 147 29.30 -27.16 -2.87
CA ALA A 147 29.26 -27.01 -1.41
C ALA A 147 29.08 -25.55 -0.95
N ASP A 148 29.66 -24.56 -1.65
CA ASP A 148 29.53 -23.15 -1.31
C ASP A 148 28.21 -22.56 -1.80
N MET A 149 27.69 -23.02 -2.95
CA MET A 149 26.33 -22.72 -3.41
C MET A 149 25.27 -23.29 -2.46
N LEU A 150 25.50 -24.48 -1.92
CA LEU A 150 24.63 -25.09 -0.91
C LEU A 150 24.67 -24.29 0.40
N ARG A 151 25.86 -23.83 0.84
CA ARG A 151 25.98 -22.95 2.02
C ARG A 151 25.30 -21.60 1.84
N VAL A 152 25.37 -20.99 0.66
CA VAL A 152 24.64 -19.75 0.35
C VAL A 152 23.13 -19.99 0.36
N ARG A 153 22.64 -21.08 -0.25
CA ARG A 153 21.22 -21.46 -0.21
C ARG A 153 20.73 -21.72 1.22
N THR A 154 21.49 -22.48 2.01
CA THR A 154 21.16 -22.77 3.41
C THR A 154 21.23 -21.52 4.28
N ALA A 155 22.16 -20.60 4.05
CA ALA A 155 22.23 -19.32 4.76
C ALA A 155 21.04 -18.41 4.40
N VAL A 156 20.61 -18.37 3.14
CA VAL A 156 19.43 -17.61 2.70
C VAL A 156 18.13 -18.21 3.25
N LEU A 157 18.02 -19.54 3.31
CA LEU A 157 16.89 -20.25 3.93
C LEU A 157 16.87 -20.09 5.47
N SER A 158 18.04 -20.12 6.13
CA SER A 158 18.15 -19.89 7.59
C SER A 158 17.92 -18.42 7.98
N LEU A 159 18.06 -17.49 7.04
CA LEU A 159 17.66 -16.09 7.18
C LEU A 159 16.15 -15.88 6.94
N HIS A 160 15.47 -16.80 6.24
CA HIS A 160 14.03 -16.79 6.02
C HIS A 160 13.23 -17.53 7.10
N ILE A 161 13.84 -18.53 7.73
CA ILE A 161 13.27 -19.32 8.81
C ILE A 161 14.25 -19.26 9.97
N GLY A 162 14.19 -18.17 10.74
CA GLY A 162 14.95 -18.11 11.98
C GLY A 162 14.55 -19.27 12.90
N PRO A 163 15.45 -19.80 13.74
CA PRO A 163 15.09 -20.75 14.80
C PRO A 163 14.37 -20.01 15.94
N GLN A 164 13.20 -19.46 15.64
CA GLN A 164 12.21 -18.97 16.59
C GLN A 164 10.89 -19.70 16.35
N GLY A 165 10.97 -21.03 16.26
CA GLY A 165 9.83 -21.86 16.65
C GLY A 165 9.75 -21.85 18.17
N LEU A 166 8.61 -21.39 18.69
CA LEU A 166 8.21 -21.47 20.10
C LEU A 166 8.98 -20.58 21.10
N VAL A 167 8.76 -19.28 21.02
CA VAL A 167 8.67 -18.45 22.24
C VAL A 167 7.40 -17.60 22.11
N LEU A 168 6.32 -18.00 22.78
CA LEU A 168 5.17 -17.16 23.08
C LEU A 168 5.62 -16.06 24.05
N ALA A 169 6.40 -15.09 23.56
CA ALA A 169 6.65 -13.86 24.29
C ALA A 169 5.53 -12.89 23.92
N SER A 170 4.52 -12.82 24.79
CA SER A 170 3.50 -11.77 24.84
C SER A 170 4.15 -10.41 25.07
N GLY A 171 4.77 -9.84 24.04
CA GLY A 171 5.32 -8.49 24.06
C GLY A 171 4.18 -7.48 24.07
N SER A 172 4.09 -6.69 25.14
CA SER A 172 3.24 -5.51 25.35
C SER A 172 2.39 -5.07 24.15
N SER A 173 1.09 -5.28 24.26
CA SER A 173 0.01 -4.93 23.31
C SER A 173 -0.15 -3.42 23.04
N SER A 174 0.84 -2.58 23.36
CA SER A 174 0.71 -1.11 23.41
C SER A 174 1.06 -0.36 22.12
N LYS A 175 1.31 -1.04 20.98
CA LYS A 175 1.74 -0.36 19.75
C LYS A 175 0.60 0.25 18.92
N PHE A 176 -0.65 -0.13 19.19
CA PHE A 176 -1.80 0.29 18.39
C PHE A 176 -2.87 0.95 19.27
N PRO A 177 -3.52 2.04 18.82
CA PRO A 177 -4.66 2.64 19.49
C PRO A 177 -5.85 1.69 19.74
N VAL A 178 -6.00 0.67 18.90
CA VAL A 178 -6.88 -0.48 19.12
C VAL A 178 -5.97 -1.70 19.29
N PRO A 179 -5.96 -2.38 20.45
CA PRO A 179 -5.03 -3.48 20.69
C PRO A 179 -5.20 -4.61 19.65
N ALA A 180 -4.10 -4.98 19.04
CA ALA A 180 -4.04 -6.07 18.08
C ALA A 180 -2.72 -6.85 18.23
N GLU A 181 -2.84 -8.17 18.17
CA GLU A 181 -1.71 -9.06 17.98
C GLU A 181 -1.32 -9.05 16.49
N GLN A 182 -0.04 -9.23 16.20
CA GLN A 182 0.48 -9.31 14.84
C GLN A 182 1.18 -10.64 14.67
N ASP A 183 0.81 -11.38 13.63
CA ASP A 183 1.38 -12.68 13.28
C ASP A 183 1.55 -12.82 11.76
N VAL A 184 2.30 -13.81 11.31
CA VAL A 184 2.44 -14.18 9.89
C VAL A 184 1.94 -15.61 9.72
N LEU A 185 0.70 -15.74 9.26
CA LEU A 185 0.01 -17.02 9.13
C LEU A 185 -0.18 -17.34 7.65
N ASN A 186 0.22 -18.54 7.22
CA ASN A 186 0.19 -18.93 5.80
C ASN A 186 0.84 -17.91 4.85
N GLY A 187 1.93 -17.26 5.28
CA GLY A 187 2.61 -16.22 4.50
C GLY A 187 1.86 -14.89 4.40
N VAL A 188 0.78 -14.73 5.16
CA VAL A 188 -0.03 -13.50 5.23
C VAL A 188 0.18 -12.84 6.58
N GLU A 189 0.69 -11.61 6.57
CA GLU A 189 0.74 -10.79 7.78
C GLU A 189 -0.70 -10.47 8.23
N THR A 190 -1.02 -10.89 9.45
CA THR A 190 -2.37 -10.91 10.01
C THR A 190 -2.38 -10.16 11.34
N PHE A 191 -3.34 -9.27 11.50
CA PHE A 191 -3.55 -8.48 12.72
C PHE A 191 -4.86 -8.91 13.37
N ILE A 192 -4.79 -9.31 14.64
CA ILE A 192 -5.89 -9.99 15.33
C ILE A 192 -6.26 -9.19 16.58
N SER A 193 -7.51 -8.73 16.65
CA SER A 193 -8.09 -8.17 17.87
C SER A 193 -9.30 -9.02 18.26
N TRP A 194 -9.17 -9.74 19.37
CA TRP A 194 -10.23 -10.59 19.89
C TRP A 194 -10.92 -9.88 21.06
N PRO A 195 -12.26 -9.87 21.13
CA PRO A 195 -12.98 -9.17 22.18
C PRO A 195 -12.72 -9.81 23.55
N GLU A 196 -12.54 -8.99 24.60
CA GLU A 196 -12.25 -9.47 25.96
C GLU A 196 -13.36 -10.37 26.52
N SER A 197 -14.62 -10.10 26.16
CA SER A 197 -15.76 -10.95 26.52
C SER A 197 -15.64 -12.38 25.97
N ALA A 198 -14.86 -12.59 24.91
CA ALA A 198 -14.54 -13.91 24.39
C ALA A 198 -13.34 -14.56 25.10
N SER A 199 -12.46 -13.78 25.72
CA SER A 199 -11.32 -14.30 26.49
C SER A 199 -11.74 -15.10 27.73
N SER A 200 -12.94 -14.86 28.26
CA SER A 200 -13.55 -15.68 29.33
C SER A 200 -14.27 -16.94 28.81
N GLY A 201 -13.92 -17.42 27.61
CA GLY A 201 -14.55 -18.58 26.96
C GLY A 201 -15.81 -18.25 26.16
N GLY A 202 -16.15 -16.97 26.03
CA GLY A 202 -17.23 -16.52 25.16
C GLY A 202 -16.87 -16.68 23.68
N ARG A 203 -17.87 -16.95 22.84
CA ARG A 203 -17.70 -16.95 21.38
C ARG A 203 -18.12 -15.58 20.84
N PRO A 204 -17.33 -14.90 20.00
CA PRO A 204 -17.79 -13.67 19.38
C PRO A 204 -19.01 -13.95 18.48
N PRO A 205 -19.98 -13.04 18.38
CA PRO A 205 -21.16 -13.24 17.54
C PRO A 205 -20.82 -13.25 16.05
N ALA A 206 -19.76 -12.56 15.63
CA ALA A 206 -19.20 -12.61 14.27
C ALA A 206 -17.72 -12.19 14.26
N ALA A 207 -17.06 -12.40 13.13
CA ALA A 207 -15.73 -11.84 12.84
C ALA A 207 -15.77 -10.90 11.63
N LEU A 208 -15.09 -9.76 11.75
CA LEU A 208 -14.83 -8.83 10.65
C LEU A 208 -13.48 -9.16 10.02
N LEU A 209 -13.50 -9.43 8.72
CA LEU A 209 -12.31 -9.64 7.90
C LEU A 209 -12.03 -8.37 7.11
N LEU A 210 -10.88 -7.76 7.36
CA LEU A 210 -10.57 -6.39 6.96
C LEU A 210 -9.50 -6.37 5.85
N PHE A 211 -9.84 -5.79 4.70
CA PHE A 211 -9.00 -5.74 3.51
C PHE A 211 -8.69 -4.28 3.14
N HIS A 212 -7.43 -3.90 3.27
CA HIS A 212 -7.00 -2.51 3.06
C HIS A 212 -7.05 -2.05 1.59
N GLY A 213 -7.07 -0.74 1.35
CA GLY A 213 -6.90 -0.17 0.00
C GLY A 213 -5.44 -0.18 -0.48
N CYS A 214 -5.19 0.22 -1.73
CA CYS A 214 -3.83 0.31 -2.28
C CYS A 214 -2.89 1.14 -1.40
N SER A 215 -1.60 0.78 -1.36
CA SER A 215 -0.57 1.49 -0.58
C SER A 215 -0.78 1.49 0.95
N ASN A 216 -1.66 0.61 1.44
CA ASN A 216 -1.86 0.34 2.85
C ASN A 216 -1.49 -1.12 3.16
N SER A 217 -1.62 -1.50 4.41
CA SER A 217 -1.35 -2.82 5.00
C SER A 217 -2.42 -3.16 6.04
N GLY A 218 -2.41 -4.38 6.57
CA GLY A 218 -3.31 -4.77 7.67
C GLY A 218 -3.14 -3.89 8.91
N ALA A 219 -1.93 -3.35 9.15
CA ALA A 219 -1.64 -2.47 10.28
C ALA A 219 -2.37 -1.12 10.20
N ASP A 220 -2.67 -0.63 8.99
CA ASP A 220 -3.26 0.70 8.82
C ASP A 220 -4.69 0.78 9.38
N TRP A 221 -5.43 -0.35 9.38
CA TRP A 221 -6.73 -0.46 10.05
C TRP A 221 -6.70 -0.10 11.54
N PHE A 222 -5.57 -0.34 12.20
CA PHE A 222 -5.39 -0.10 13.63
C PHE A 222 -4.69 1.23 13.92
N ARG A 223 -4.43 2.04 12.89
CA ARG A 223 -3.61 3.25 13.00
C ARG A 223 -4.29 4.49 12.45
N LYS A 224 -5.17 4.34 11.46
CA LYS A 224 -5.81 5.48 10.80
C LYS A 224 -7.11 5.91 11.50
N PRO A 225 -7.41 7.23 11.56
CA PRO A 225 -8.56 7.76 12.27
C PRO A 225 -9.91 7.12 11.93
N GLU A 226 -10.26 7.02 10.64
CA GLU A 226 -11.59 6.53 10.23
C GLU A 226 -11.73 5.02 10.51
N GLU A 227 -10.69 4.24 10.25
CA GLU A 227 -10.66 2.81 10.57
C GLU A 227 -10.73 2.60 12.08
N ILE A 228 -10.00 3.36 12.91
CA ILE A 228 -10.08 3.21 14.37
C ILE A 228 -11.49 3.48 14.90
N GLN A 229 -12.17 4.50 14.38
CA GLN A 229 -13.55 4.78 14.74
C GLN A 229 -14.46 3.61 14.38
N PHE A 230 -14.29 3.04 13.19
CA PHE A 230 -15.02 1.86 12.73
C PHE A 230 -14.73 0.61 13.58
N LEU A 231 -13.45 0.34 13.89
CA LEU A 231 -13.04 -0.80 14.71
C LEU A 231 -13.57 -0.69 16.14
N ARG A 232 -13.59 0.50 16.74
CA ARG A 232 -14.18 0.71 18.06
C ARG A 232 -15.68 0.43 18.07
N ALA A 233 -16.40 0.82 17.01
CA ALA A 233 -17.81 0.48 16.86
C ALA A 233 -18.03 -1.05 16.76
N ALA A 234 -17.14 -1.75 16.06
CA ALA A 234 -17.16 -3.21 15.99
C ALA A 234 -16.81 -3.87 17.33
N GLN A 235 -15.82 -3.38 18.07
CA GLN A 235 -15.46 -3.89 19.39
C GLN A 235 -16.58 -3.74 20.43
N ARG A 236 -17.32 -2.61 20.40
CA ARG A 236 -18.50 -2.42 21.28
C ARG A 236 -19.58 -3.48 21.05
N ARG A 237 -19.63 -4.06 19.85
CA ARG A 237 -20.54 -5.17 19.47
C ARG A 237 -19.95 -6.56 19.75
N GLY A 238 -18.78 -6.61 20.39
CA GLY A 238 -18.08 -7.86 20.72
C GLY A 238 -17.58 -8.61 19.50
N LEU A 239 -17.31 -7.93 18.38
CA LEU A 239 -16.87 -8.58 17.15
C LEU A 239 -15.37 -8.89 17.21
N ALA A 240 -14.98 -10.05 16.68
CA ALA A 240 -13.56 -10.33 16.41
C ALA A 240 -13.10 -9.56 15.16
N LEU A 241 -11.89 -9.02 15.19
CA LEU A 241 -11.31 -8.25 14.09
C LEU A 241 -10.07 -8.96 13.56
N LEU A 242 -10.03 -9.21 12.24
CA LEU A 242 -8.89 -9.78 11.56
C LEU A 242 -8.56 -8.91 10.34
N ALA A 243 -7.42 -8.22 10.35
CA ALA A 243 -6.94 -7.48 9.19
C ALA A 243 -5.77 -8.20 8.53
N PHE A 244 -5.76 -8.21 7.21
CA PHE A 244 -4.74 -8.89 6.42
C PHE A 244 -3.94 -7.87 5.62
N THR A 245 -2.64 -8.06 5.54
CA THR A 245 -1.79 -7.40 4.53
C THR A 245 -1.81 -8.24 3.26
N THR A 246 -1.97 -7.60 2.09
CA THR A 246 -1.89 -8.31 0.82
C THR A 246 -0.56 -9.08 0.71
N PRO A 247 -0.55 -10.37 0.32
CA PRO A 247 0.68 -11.11 0.08
C PRO A 247 1.55 -10.43 -0.98
N VAL A 248 2.82 -10.80 -1.09
CA VAL A 248 3.68 -10.20 -2.13
C VAL A 248 3.22 -10.66 -3.52
N HIS A 249 2.83 -9.71 -4.37
CA HIS A 249 2.58 -9.92 -5.79
C HIS A 249 3.03 -8.68 -6.59
N LEU A 250 2.82 -8.67 -7.91
CA LEU A 250 3.33 -7.60 -8.78
C LEU A 250 2.57 -6.27 -8.72
N GLY A 251 1.45 -6.24 -8.00
CA GLY A 251 0.64 -5.02 -7.81
C GLY A 251 1.28 -4.11 -6.78
N ASN A 252 1.17 -2.79 -6.99
CA ASN A 252 1.71 -1.73 -6.13
C ASN A 252 1.05 -1.70 -4.73
N PHE A 253 1.22 -2.74 -3.91
CA PHE A 253 0.58 -2.88 -2.59
C PHE A 253 -0.96 -2.75 -2.66
N CYS A 254 -1.57 -3.17 -3.78
CA CYS A 254 -3.01 -3.26 -3.98
C CYS A 254 -3.40 -4.72 -3.96
N TRP A 255 -4.60 -5.09 -3.55
CA TRP A 255 -5.02 -6.50 -3.70
C TRP A 255 -5.05 -6.93 -5.17
N PRO A 256 -4.67 -8.19 -5.49
CA PRO A 256 -4.84 -8.73 -6.83
C PRO A 256 -6.34 -8.84 -7.15
N SER A 257 -6.67 -8.82 -8.42
CA SER A 257 -8.06 -8.85 -8.85
C SER A 257 -8.17 -9.67 -10.14
N PRO A 258 -9.15 -10.57 -10.26
CA PRO A 258 -9.22 -11.54 -11.34
C PRO A 258 -9.34 -10.86 -12.70
N GLY A 259 -8.59 -11.32 -13.69
CA GLY A 259 -8.49 -10.64 -14.98
C GLY A 259 -7.24 -11.01 -15.75
N GLY A 260 -7.38 -11.97 -16.66
CA GLY A 260 -6.29 -12.57 -17.42
C GLY A 260 -5.54 -13.63 -16.62
N GLU A 261 -4.85 -14.53 -17.31
CA GLU A 261 -4.22 -15.74 -16.73
C GLU A 261 -3.42 -15.45 -15.46
N LYS A 262 -2.58 -14.41 -15.49
CA LYS A 262 -1.75 -14.02 -14.33
C LYS A 262 -2.54 -13.34 -13.21
N GLY A 263 -3.58 -12.57 -13.54
CA GLY A 263 -4.42 -11.91 -12.55
C GLY A 263 -5.22 -12.92 -11.73
N ASP A 264 -5.63 -14.02 -12.37
CA ASP A 264 -6.34 -15.12 -11.73
C ASP A 264 -5.40 -15.90 -10.80
N GLU A 265 -4.19 -16.25 -11.23
CA GLU A 265 -3.19 -16.92 -10.37
C GLU A 265 -2.84 -16.09 -9.12
N ASP A 266 -2.56 -14.78 -9.28
CA ASP A 266 -2.25 -13.90 -8.16
C ASP A 266 -3.45 -13.76 -7.19
N PHE A 267 -4.68 -13.69 -7.72
CA PHE A 267 -5.89 -13.63 -6.92
C PHE A 267 -6.10 -14.91 -6.11
N GLU A 268 -5.99 -16.06 -6.76
CA GLU A 268 -6.16 -17.39 -6.16
C GLU A 268 -5.14 -17.64 -5.05
N ALA A 269 -3.87 -17.29 -5.28
CA ALA A 269 -2.83 -17.37 -4.27
C ALA A 269 -3.14 -16.51 -3.04
N ALA A 270 -3.58 -15.25 -3.25
CA ALA A 270 -3.93 -14.35 -2.16
C ALA A 270 -5.18 -14.82 -1.39
N ALA A 271 -6.23 -15.25 -2.09
CA ALA A 271 -7.47 -15.73 -1.50
C ALA A 271 -7.25 -17.01 -0.69
N SER A 272 -6.40 -17.91 -1.19
CA SER A 272 -6.01 -19.14 -0.48
C SER A 272 -5.17 -18.84 0.77
N GLY A 273 -4.18 -17.94 0.66
CA GLY A 273 -3.36 -17.51 1.81
C GLY A 273 -4.19 -16.89 2.93
N VAL A 274 -5.10 -15.96 2.60
CA VAL A 274 -6.02 -15.35 3.57
C VAL A 274 -6.91 -16.41 4.22
N ARG A 275 -7.45 -17.35 3.42
CA ARG A 275 -8.28 -18.44 3.95
C ARG A 275 -7.50 -19.32 4.93
N GLY A 276 -6.26 -19.67 4.61
CA GLY A 276 -5.39 -20.45 5.49
C GLY A 276 -5.10 -19.72 6.80
N ALA A 277 -4.73 -18.44 6.72
CA ALA A 277 -4.51 -17.59 7.89
C ALA A 277 -5.75 -17.52 8.79
N LEU A 278 -6.93 -17.28 8.20
CA LEU A 278 -8.20 -17.28 8.90
C LEU A 278 -8.46 -18.62 9.62
N ALA A 279 -8.28 -19.74 8.93
CA ALA A 279 -8.51 -21.06 9.51
C ALA A 279 -7.60 -21.31 10.73
N GLU A 280 -6.34 -20.89 10.68
CA GLU A 280 -5.41 -20.98 11.81
C GLU A 280 -5.87 -20.13 13.00
N VAL A 281 -6.29 -18.89 12.77
CA VAL A 281 -6.81 -18.03 13.85
C VAL A 281 -8.06 -18.62 14.47
N LEU A 282 -9.03 -19.05 13.64
CA LEU A 282 -10.28 -19.61 14.14
C LEU A 282 -10.04 -20.91 14.93
N LYS A 283 -9.15 -21.79 14.45
CA LYS A 283 -8.78 -23.01 15.18
C LYS A 283 -8.08 -22.72 16.51
N ALA A 284 -7.28 -21.65 16.58
CA ALA A 284 -6.59 -21.26 17.80
C ALA A 284 -7.51 -20.57 18.82
N ARG A 285 -8.57 -19.88 18.36
CA ARG A 285 -9.40 -19.00 19.20
C ARG A 285 -10.79 -19.55 19.52
N LEU A 286 -11.32 -20.47 18.71
CA LEU A 286 -12.64 -21.06 18.91
C LEU A 286 -12.53 -22.47 19.48
N PRO A 287 -13.45 -22.88 20.37
CA PRO A 287 -13.53 -24.27 20.82
C PRO A 287 -13.85 -25.20 19.65
N THR A 288 -13.24 -26.38 19.64
CA THR A 288 -13.38 -27.40 18.58
C THR A 288 -14.72 -28.13 18.58
N GLU A 289 -15.51 -28.04 19.64
CA GLU A 289 -16.72 -28.85 19.83
C GLU A 289 -18.01 -28.03 19.72
N GLY A 290 -18.93 -28.50 18.87
CA GLY A 290 -20.37 -28.21 18.95
C GLY A 290 -20.87 -26.82 18.52
N GLY A 291 -20.01 -25.92 18.04
CA GLY A 291 -20.42 -24.58 17.62
C GLY A 291 -20.90 -24.50 16.17
N SER A 292 -21.93 -23.69 15.90
CA SER A 292 -22.27 -23.28 14.52
C SER A 292 -21.08 -22.59 13.85
N ALA A 293 -21.04 -22.48 12.53
CA ALA A 293 -20.03 -21.66 11.85
C ALA A 293 -20.09 -20.19 12.33
N LEU A 294 -18.93 -19.55 12.52
CA LEU A 294 -18.83 -18.14 12.89
C LEU A 294 -19.24 -17.29 11.68
N PRO A 295 -20.23 -16.40 11.81
CA PRO A 295 -20.55 -15.45 10.75
C PRO A 295 -19.33 -14.57 10.45
N LEU A 296 -18.94 -14.51 9.18
CA LEU A 296 -17.84 -13.68 8.68
C LEU A 296 -18.42 -12.49 7.92
N LEU A 297 -18.04 -11.28 8.33
CA LEU A 297 -18.36 -10.03 7.65
C LEU A 297 -17.10 -9.55 6.94
N LEU A 298 -17.13 -9.48 5.62
CA LEU A 298 -16.00 -8.99 4.84
C LEU A 298 -16.10 -7.47 4.73
N VAL A 299 -15.03 -6.73 5.03
CA VAL A 299 -14.97 -5.28 4.89
C VAL A 299 -13.74 -4.92 4.07
N GLY A 300 -13.93 -4.28 2.93
CA GLY A 300 -12.82 -3.93 2.05
C GLY A 300 -12.84 -2.47 1.61
N GLY A 301 -11.67 -1.82 1.68
CA GLY A 301 -11.42 -0.49 1.16
C GLY A 301 -10.84 -0.53 -0.26
N SER A 302 -11.42 0.14 -1.25
CA SER A 302 -10.85 0.33 -2.60
C SER A 302 -10.48 -1.01 -3.28
N SER A 303 -9.19 -1.28 -3.53
CA SER A 303 -8.74 -2.59 -4.05
C SER A 303 -9.07 -3.75 -3.12
N GLY A 304 -9.03 -3.56 -1.81
CA GLY A 304 -9.49 -4.54 -0.82
C GLY A 304 -11.00 -4.78 -0.90
N GLY A 305 -11.78 -3.76 -1.24
CA GLY A 305 -13.22 -3.89 -1.53
C GLY A 305 -13.48 -4.74 -2.76
N SER A 306 -12.73 -4.51 -3.83
CA SER A 306 -12.81 -5.31 -5.07
C SER A 306 -12.33 -6.75 -4.89
N PHE A 307 -11.34 -6.98 -4.01
CA PHE A 307 -10.89 -8.33 -3.66
C PHE A 307 -11.94 -9.04 -2.79
N ALA A 308 -12.41 -8.39 -1.73
CA ALA A 308 -13.41 -8.94 -0.80
C ALA A 308 -14.72 -9.30 -1.50
N SER A 309 -15.15 -8.55 -2.52
CA SER A 309 -16.37 -8.86 -3.28
C SER A 309 -16.29 -10.14 -4.10
N ARG A 310 -15.09 -10.67 -4.34
CA ARG A 310 -14.87 -11.92 -5.08
C ARG A 310 -14.70 -13.14 -4.18
N LEU A 311 -14.36 -12.93 -2.91
CA LEU A 311 -14.17 -14.01 -1.95
C LEU A 311 -15.44 -14.87 -1.73
N PRO A 312 -16.68 -14.34 -1.69
CA PRO A 312 -17.86 -15.18 -1.55
C PRO A 312 -17.95 -16.25 -2.65
N GLU A 313 -17.85 -15.85 -3.91
CA GLU A 313 -17.89 -16.79 -5.05
C GLU A 313 -16.76 -17.81 -4.99
N HIS A 314 -15.56 -17.35 -4.66
CA HIS A 314 -14.37 -18.19 -4.64
C HIS A 314 -14.40 -19.19 -3.45
N TRP A 315 -14.80 -18.75 -2.26
CA TRP A 315 -14.88 -19.60 -1.07
C TRP A 315 -16.12 -20.49 -1.05
N GLN A 316 -17.25 -20.08 -1.63
CA GLN A 316 -18.48 -20.89 -1.71
C GLN A 316 -18.39 -22.01 -2.75
N ARG A 317 -17.68 -21.81 -3.87
CA ARG A 317 -17.50 -22.84 -4.91
C ARG A 317 -16.62 -24.00 -4.49
N ALA A 318 -15.79 -23.82 -3.47
CA ALA A 318 -14.88 -24.87 -3.05
C ALA A 318 -15.64 -25.94 -2.24
N GLU A 319 -15.51 -27.21 -2.65
CA GLU A 319 -15.82 -28.39 -1.80
C GLU A 319 -15.06 -28.35 -0.45
N ALA A 320 -14.12 -27.41 -0.29
CA ALA A 320 -13.40 -27.04 0.94
C ALA A 320 -14.24 -26.32 2.02
N ASN A 321 -15.58 -26.23 1.87
CA ASN A 321 -16.45 -25.75 2.96
C ASN A 321 -16.36 -26.64 4.22
N GLU A 322 -15.93 -27.89 4.10
CA GLU A 322 -15.59 -28.73 5.27
C GLU A 322 -14.36 -28.19 6.03
N THR A 323 -13.37 -27.61 5.33
CA THR A 323 -12.09 -27.18 5.93
C THR A 323 -12.19 -25.84 6.64
N LEU A 324 -13.15 -25.00 6.24
CA LEU A 324 -13.46 -23.74 6.93
C LEU A 324 -14.56 -23.90 7.97
N GLY A 325 -15.07 -25.11 8.28
CA GLY A 325 -16.33 -25.41 9.02
C GLY A 325 -16.63 -24.60 10.30
N VAL A 326 -15.66 -23.83 10.77
CA VAL A 326 -15.73 -22.78 11.77
C VAL A 326 -16.21 -21.39 11.27
N GLY A 327 -16.42 -21.13 9.98
CA GLY A 327 -16.76 -19.80 9.44
C GLY A 327 -17.67 -19.80 8.20
N LYS A 328 -18.60 -18.84 8.12
CA LYS A 328 -19.51 -18.64 6.96
C LYS A 328 -19.57 -17.17 6.57
N VAL A 329 -19.24 -16.84 5.33
CA VAL A 329 -19.43 -15.48 4.81
C VAL A 329 -20.92 -15.12 4.85
N SER A 330 -21.25 -14.11 5.64
CA SER A 330 -22.63 -13.74 5.98
C SER A 330 -22.96 -12.27 5.66
N GLY A 331 -21.95 -11.47 5.35
CA GLY A 331 -22.12 -10.07 4.92
C GLY A 331 -20.88 -9.56 4.21
N LEU A 332 -21.08 -8.60 3.32
CA LEU A 332 -20.02 -7.89 2.60
C LEU A 332 -20.24 -6.39 2.74
N LEU A 333 -19.19 -5.65 3.08
CA LEU A 333 -19.15 -4.20 3.12
C LEU A 333 -18.02 -3.73 2.19
N VAL A 334 -18.41 -3.10 1.09
CA VAL A 334 -17.46 -2.48 0.15
C VAL A 334 -17.44 -0.99 0.42
N VAL A 335 -16.35 -0.54 1.03
CA VAL A 335 -16.09 0.87 1.29
C VAL A 335 -15.19 1.36 0.17
N ILE A 336 -15.69 2.29 -0.64
CA ILE A 336 -15.08 2.84 -1.86
C ILE A 336 -14.68 1.78 -2.92
N SER A 337 -15.05 2.04 -4.17
CA SER A 337 -14.76 1.22 -5.35
C SER A 337 -15.59 -0.07 -5.47
N PRO A 338 -16.89 0.00 -5.83
CA PRO A 338 -17.66 -1.15 -6.30
C PRO A 338 -17.21 -1.60 -7.71
N THR A 339 -15.98 -1.28 -8.11
CA THR A 339 -15.49 -1.45 -9.49
C THR A 339 -15.48 -2.89 -9.96
N ALA A 340 -15.35 -3.83 -9.02
CA ALA A 340 -15.59 -5.24 -9.27
C ALA A 340 -16.97 -5.42 -9.94
N PHE A 341 -18.03 -4.95 -9.31
CA PHE A 341 -19.40 -5.11 -9.80
C PHE A 341 -19.68 -4.44 -11.16
N VAL A 342 -19.14 -3.24 -11.41
CA VAL A 342 -19.55 -2.40 -12.55
C VAL A 342 -18.60 -2.51 -13.74
N ARG A 343 -17.28 -2.50 -13.51
CA ARG A 343 -16.30 -2.26 -14.59
C ARG A 343 -15.89 -3.50 -15.34
N ARG A 344 -15.96 -4.67 -14.71
CA ARG A 344 -15.53 -5.91 -15.37
C ARG A 344 -16.68 -6.82 -15.74
N GLY A 345 -17.91 -6.28 -15.80
CA GLY A 345 -19.11 -7.04 -16.14
C GLY A 345 -19.34 -8.20 -15.17
N GLU A 346 -18.88 -8.11 -13.93
CA GLU A 346 -18.77 -9.28 -13.06
C GLU A 346 -20.15 -9.75 -12.58
N LEU A 347 -21.12 -8.84 -12.54
CA LEU A 347 -22.55 -9.14 -12.37
C LEU A 347 -23.26 -9.51 -13.69
N GLU A 348 -22.59 -9.49 -14.86
CA GLU A 348 -23.14 -10.14 -16.07
C GLU A 348 -23.27 -11.65 -15.83
N GLY A 349 -22.38 -12.23 -15.01
CA GLY A 349 -22.69 -13.44 -14.27
C GLY A 349 -23.60 -13.08 -13.11
N ARG A 350 -24.86 -13.53 -13.13
CA ARG A 350 -25.74 -13.39 -11.95
C ARG A 350 -24.94 -13.85 -10.71
N PRO A 351 -24.81 -13.03 -9.66
CA PRO A 351 -24.13 -13.46 -8.45
C PRO A 351 -24.78 -14.76 -7.97
N PRO A 352 -24.02 -15.66 -7.33
CA PRO A 352 -24.55 -16.94 -6.92
C PRO A 352 -25.78 -16.74 -6.02
N PRO A 353 -26.77 -17.66 -6.02
CA PRO A 353 -28.01 -17.49 -5.25
C PRO A 353 -27.84 -17.24 -3.75
N ASP A 354 -26.68 -17.58 -3.20
CA ASP A 354 -26.28 -17.43 -1.80
C ASP A 354 -25.23 -16.33 -1.58
N TYR A 355 -25.12 -15.37 -2.52
CA TYR A 355 -24.24 -14.21 -2.35
C TYR A 355 -24.67 -13.39 -1.11
N PRO A 356 -23.72 -12.94 -0.26
CA PRO A 356 -24.06 -12.31 0.99
C PRO A 356 -24.71 -10.94 0.80
N PRO A 357 -25.56 -10.51 1.75
CA PRO A 357 -26.02 -9.12 1.86
C PRO A 357 -24.85 -8.16 1.73
N THR A 358 -25.01 -7.14 0.87
CA THR A 358 -23.90 -6.27 0.46
C THR A 358 -24.20 -4.80 0.77
N GLY A 359 -23.35 -4.20 1.60
CA GLY A 359 -23.34 -2.78 1.89
C GLY A 359 -22.32 -2.03 1.02
N LEU A 360 -22.71 -0.89 0.47
CA LEU A 360 -21.87 -0.03 -0.36
C LEU A 360 -21.68 1.32 0.30
N VAL A 361 -20.49 1.64 0.80
CA VAL A 361 -20.18 2.97 1.34
C VAL A 361 -19.35 3.72 0.31
N PHE A 362 -19.77 4.93 -0.07
CA PHE A 362 -19.09 5.72 -1.08
C PHE A 362 -19.12 7.20 -0.75
N MET A 363 -18.23 7.95 -1.37
CA MET A 363 -18.21 9.41 -1.24
C MET A 363 -18.60 10.06 -2.57
N PRO A 364 -19.61 10.96 -2.61
CA PRO A 364 -20.17 11.46 -3.86
C PRO A 364 -19.18 12.19 -4.80
N ARG A 365 -18.06 12.74 -4.29
CA ARG A 365 -17.06 13.40 -5.14
C ARG A 365 -16.03 12.44 -5.74
N ASP A 366 -16.10 11.14 -5.44
CA ASP A 366 -15.28 10.13 -6.12
C ASP A 366 -15.83 9.86 -7.52
N THR A 367 -15.36 10.60 -8.51
CA THR A 367 -15.76 10.41 -9.92
C THR A 367 -15.04 9.25 -10.60
N SER A 368 -14.04 8.64 -9.94
CA SER A 368 -13.07 7.75 -10.60
C SER A 368 -13.24 6.29 -10.26
N PHE A 369 -13.73 5.93 -9.07
CA PHE A 369 -13.81 4.53 -8.64
C PHE A 369 -15.16 4.20 -8.00
N ALA A 370 -15.69 5.12 -7.19
CA ALA A 370 -16.95 4.97 -6.48
C ALA A 370 -17.97 6.05 -6.86
N SER A 371 -18.05 6.40 -8.14
CA SER A 371 -19.03 7.39 -8.60
C SER A 371 -20.43 6.97 -8.25
N GLU A 372 -21.28 7.94 -7.92
CA GLU A 372 -22.68 7.71 -7.55
C GLU A 372 -23.40 6.85 -8.61
N GLY A 373 -23.18 7.15 -9.90
CA GLY A 373 -23.71 6.33 -11.00
C GLY A 373 -23.20 4.90 -10.99
N SER A 374 -21.90 4.67 -10.73
CA SER A 374 -21.35 3.30 -10.61
C SER A 374 -21.93 2.57 -9.40
N VAL A 375 -22.06 3.23 -8.25
CA VAL A 375 -22.66 2.62 -7.05
C VAL A 375 -24.12 2.28 -7.29
N ALA A 376 -24.89 3.16 -7.93
CA ALA A 376 -26.29 2.91 -8.27
C ALA A 376 -26.44 1.72 -9.23
N LEU A 377 -25.57 1.60 -10.23
CA LEU A 377 -25.54 0.45 -11.14
C LEU A 377 -25.23 -0.85 -10.40
N ALA A 378 -24.21 -0.85 -9.52
CA ALA A 378 -23.87 -2.01 -8.70
C ALA A 378 -25.03 -2.43 -7.79
N ALA A 379 -25.64 -1.46 -7.09
CA ALA A 379 -26.76 -1.71 -6.20
C ALA A 379 -27.97 -2.28 -6.95
N THR A 380 -28.30 -1.71 -8.10
CA THR A 380 -29.40 -2.19 -8.96
C THR A 380 -29.16 -3.62 -9.42
N ALA A 381 -27.93 -3.94 -9.83
CA ALA A 381 -27.59 -5.29 -10.29
C ALA A 381 -27.62 -6.33 -9.15
N LEU A 382 -27.15 -5.99 -7.95
CA LEU A 382 -27.25 -6.85 -6.78
C LEU A 382 -28.71 -7.08 -6.36
N LEU A 383 -29.53 -6.02 -6.32
CA LEU A 383 -30.96 -6.12 -6.02
C LEU A 383 -31.72 -6.96 -7.06
N ALA A 384 -31.41 -6.78 -8.35
CA ALA A 384 -31.99 -7.58 -9.43
C ALA A 384 -31.65 -9.08 -9.32
N ALA A 385 -30.53 -9.41 -8.68
CA ALA A 385 -30.15 -10.77 -8.35
C ALA A 385 -30.69 -11.29 -7.01
N GLY A 386 -31.52 -10.50 -6.31
CA GLY A 386 -32.11 -10.87 -5.02
C GLY A 386 -31.18 -10.70 -3.82
N VAL A 387 -30.03 -10.03 -3.98
CA VAL A 387 -29.09 -9.77 -2.88
C VAL A 387 -29.56 -8.54 -2.08
N PRO A 388 -29.82 -8.67 -0.76
CA PRO A 388 -30.12 -7.51 0.08
C PRO A 388 -28.97 -6.50 0.03
N THR A 389 -29.27 -5.28 -0.41
CA THR A 389 -28.25 -4.27 -0.71
C THR A 389 -28.64 -2.92 -0.15
N LYS A 390 -27.68 -2.21 0.45
CA LYS A 390 -27.85 -0.83 0.92
C LYS A 390 -26.63 -0.01 0.55
N ALA A 391 -26.84 1.25 0.14
CA ALA A 391 -25.77 2.17 -0.20
C ALA A 391 -25.81 3.40 0.71
N TRP A 392 -24.65 3.85 1.18
CA TRP A 392 -24.47 5.03 2.02
C TRP A 392 -23.59 6.05 1.32
N PRO A 393 -24.14 7.21 0.91
CA PRO A 393 -23.34 8.35 0.51
C PRO A 393 -22.76 9.02 1.76
N VAL A 394 -21.45 9.24 1.75
CA VAL A 394 -20.74 9.95 2.83
C VAL A 394 -20.29 11.30 2.28
N GLY A 395 -21.01 12.35 2.67
CA GLY A 395 -20.79 13.70 2.20
C GLY A 395 -19.53 14.37 2.77
N PRO A 396 -19.14 15.54 2.23
CA PRO A 396 -18.07 16.36 2.77
C PRO A 396 -18.30 16.69 4.25
N ARG A 397 -17.23 16.73 5.03
CA ARG A 397 -17.27 17.09 6.45
C ARG A 397 -16.27 18.22 6.71
N PRO A 398 -16.72 19.42 7.11
CA PRO A 398 -15.80 20.49 7.49
C PRO A 398 -14.85 20.06 8.61
N LEU A 399 -13.60 20.52 8.55
CA LEU A 399 -12.60 20.28 9.58
C LEU A 399 -12.61 21.41 10.59
N SER A 400 -12.71 21.09 11.88
CA SER A 400 -12.34 22.00 12.96
C SER A 400 -10.97 21.62 13.52
N SER A 401 -10.29 22.57 14.16
CA SER A 401 -9.02 22.31 14.86
C SER A 401 -9.21 21.27 15.97
N GLU A 402 -10.31 21.37 16.72
CA GLU A 402 -10.71 20.42 17.76
C GLU A 402 -10.92 19.00 17.20
N SER A 403 -11.73 18.86 16.14
CA SER A 403 -12.02 17.55 15.55
C SER A 403 -10.76 16.91 14.97
N LEU A 404 -9.92 17.71 14.29
CA LEU A 404 -8.65 17.27 13.73
C LEU A 404 -7.70 16.75 14.83
N ALA A 405 -7.52 17.53 15.91
CA ALA A 405 -6.66 17.13 17.02
C ALA A 405 -7.18 15.87 17.72
N ALA A 406 -8.48 15.78 17.96
CA ALA A 406 -9.12 14.62 18.57
C ALA A 406 -8.92 13.35 17.73
N GLN A 407 -9.17 13.42 16.42
CA GLN A 407 -9.04 12.28 15.51
C GLN A 407 -7.59 11.82 15.36
N LEU A 408 -6.64 12.74 15.22
CA LEU A 408 -5.20 12.42 15.18
C LEU A 408 -4.72 11.77 16.49
N ARG A 409 -5.09 12.31 17.65
CA ARG A 409 -4.76 11.68 18.94
C ARG A 409 -5.38 10.29 19.08
N SER A 410 -6.61 10.12 18.60
CA SER A 410 -7.27 8.80 18.59
C SER A 410 -6.52 7.76 17.75
N ALA A 411 -5.76 8.22 16.75
CA ALA A 411 -4.87 7.46 15.88
C ALA A 411 -3.44 7.30 16.41
N GLY A 412 -3.19 7.69 17.66
CA GLY A 412 -1.85 7.63 18.27
C GLY A 412 -0.87 8.64 17.67
N VAL A 413 -1.37 9.69 17.03
CA VAL A 413 -0.55 10.81 16.55
C VAL A 413 -0.53 11.88 17.63
N ASP A 414 0.65 12.13 18.19
CA ASP A 414 0.86 13.21 19.14
C ASP A 414 0.65 14.57 18.44
N VAL A 415 -0.39 15.28 18.87
CA VAL A 415 -0.73 16.62 18.42
C VAL A 415 -1.38 17.39 19.57
N LYS A 416 -1.06 18.68 19.66
CA LYS A 416 -1.73 19.63 20.55
C LYS A 416 -2.81 20.38 19.79
N ASP A 417 -3.83 20.87 20.49
CA ASP A 417 -4.92 21.62 19.89
C ASP A 417 -4.40 22.89 19.18
N GLU A 418 -3.38 23.56 19.75
CA GLU A 418 -2.73 24.71 19.10
C GLU A 418 -1.99 24.33 17.81
N GLY A 419 -1.41 23.14 17.74
CA GLY A 419 -0.74 22.64 16.54
C GLY A 419 -1.74 22.34 15.42
N ALA A 420 -2.89 21.78 15.77
CA ALA A 420 -4.00 21.57 14.84
C ALA A 420 -4.59 22.91 14.34
N SER A 421 -4.76 23.90 15.24
CA SER A 421 -5.21 25.26 14.88
C SER A 421 -4.26 25.92 13.87
N LYS A 422 -2.97 25.97 14.19
CA LYS A 422 -1.94 26.55 13.31
C LYS A 422 -1.87 25.86 11.96
N PHE A 423 -2.03 24.53 11.93
CA PHE A 423 -2.07 23.78 10.68
C PHE A 423 -3.28 24.17 9.84
N LEU A 424 -4.48 24.25 10.44
CA LEU A 424 -5.71 24.64 9.75
C LEU A 424 -5.66 26.09 9.25
N GLU A 425 -5.20 27.03 10.07
CA GLU A 425 -4.94 28.42 9.69
C GLU A 425 -4.03 28.50 8.46
N ALA A 426 -2.94 27.71 8.43
CA ALA A 426 -2.05 27.67 7.28
C ALA A 426 -2.71 27.08 6.02
N LEU A 427 -3.64 26.13 6.17
CA LEU A 427 -4.42 25.64 5.02
C LEU A 427 -5.40 26.70 4.51
N VAL A 428 -5.97 27.53 5.40
CA VAL A 428 -6.81 28.68 5.04
C VAL A 428 -6.00 29.74 4.29
N GLU A 429 -4.81 30.10 4.80
CA GLU A 429 -3.89 31.05 4.13
C GLU A 429 -3.47 30.57 2.73
N LEU A 430 -3.35 29.25 2.53
CA LEU A 430 -3.06 28.64 1.24
C LEU A 430 -4.28 28.51 0.31
N GLY A 431 -5.48 28.91 0.76
CA GLY A 431 -6.73 28.78 0.01
C GLY A 431 -7.18 27.33 -0.22
N LEU A 432 -6.70 26.39 0.61
CA LEU A 432 -7.05 24.96 0.50
C LEU A 432 -8.28 24.62 1.34
N VAL A 433 -8.49 25.37 2.42
CA VAL A 433 -9.62 25.23 3.35
C VAL A 433 -10.27 26.59 3.52
N HIS A 434 -11.60 26.64 3.56
CA HIS A 434 -12.36 27.85 3.89
C HIS A 434 -12.32 28.11 5.41
N GLU A 435 -12.62 29.34 5.85
CA GLU A 435 -12.70 29.67 7.29
C GLU A 435 -13.72 28.79 8.06
N SER A 436 -14.71 28.27 7.37
CA SER A 436 -15.69 27.31 7.93
C SER A 436 -15.16 25.88 8.09
N GLY A 437 -13.91 25.60 7.71
CA GLY A 437 -13.33 24.26 7.72
C GLY A 437 -13.59 23.43 6.47
N GLN A 438 -14.37 23.94 5.51
CA GLN A 438 -14.65 23.24 4.26
C GLN A 438 -13.40 23.15 3.39
N VAL A 439 -12.98 21.94 3.02
CA VAL A 439 -11.93 21.73 2.02
C VAL A 439 -12.46 22.20 0.66
N LEU A 440 -11.71 23.08 -0.02
CA LEU A 440 -12.17 23.76 -1.24
C LEU A 440 -11.77 23.05 -2.53
N SER A 441 -10.81 22.12 -2.45
CA SER A 441 -10.24 21.47 -3.62
C SER A 441 -9.68 20.06 -3.29
N ASP A 442 -9.51 19.21 -4.30
CA ASP A 442 -9.01 17.83 -4.13
C ASP A 442 -7.62 17.82 -3.45
N PRO A 443 -7.51 17.42 -2.17
CA PRO A 443 -6.29 17.56 -1.38
C PRO A 443 -5.12 16.71 -1.93
N ARG A 444 -5.37 15.75 -2.83
CA ARG A 444 -4.33 14.95 -3.50
C ARG A 444 -3.55 15.74 -4.54
N ARG A 445 -4.10 16.88 -4.99
CA ARG A 445 -3.49 17.73 -6.01
C ARG A 445 -2.70 18.89 -5.42
N PHE A 446 -2.76 19.10 -4.10
CA PHE A 446 -2.16 20.26 -3.45
C PHE A 446 -1.06 19.87 -2.46
N PRO A 447 -0.03 20.71 -2.31
CA PRO A 447 1.12 20.39 -1.48
C PRO A 447 0.90 20.72 0.01
N TRP A 448 -0.24 20.33 0.60
CA TRP A 448 -0.56 20.57 2.02
C TRP A 448 0.49 19.95 2.97
N HIS A 449 1.20 18.91 2.54
CA HIS A 449 2.31 18.29 3.28
C HIS A 449 3.45 19.28 3.59
N ARG A 450 3.52 20.43 2.90
CA ARG A 450 4.50 21.50 3.19
C ARG A 450 4.21 22.22 4.50
N VAL A 451 2.97 22.21 4.98
CA VAL A 451 2.56 22.85 6.23
C VAL A 451 2.25 21.86 7.35
N SER A 452 2.29 20.54 7.09
CA SER A 452 2.01 19.50 8.09
C SER A 452 2.95 19.49 9.30
N TRP A 453 4.12 20.14 9.20
CA TRP A 453 5.04 20.33 10.34
C TRP A 453 4.45 21.21 11.43
N LYS A 454 3.47 22.07 11.12
CA LYS A 454 2.79 22.91 12.13
C LYS A 454 2.06 22.08 13.18
N LEU A 455 1.67 20.84 12.86
CA LEU A 455 1.02 19.92 13.80
C LEU A 455 1.92 19.54 14.98
N THR A 456 3.25 19.60 14.84
CA THR A 456 4.19 19.26 15.91
C THR A 456 4.81 20.47 16.59
N GLU A 457 4.41 21.67 16.20
CA GLU A 457 4.94 22.89 16.79
C GLU A 457 4.59 22.96 18.28
N GLY A 458 5.60 23.11 19.14
CA GLY A 458 5.42 23.14 20.60
C GLY A 458 5.38 21.77 21.28
N LEU A 459 5.65 20.66 20.57
CA LEU A 459 5.93 19.38 21.21
C LEU A 459 7.37 19.37 21.78
N VAL A 460 7.50 19.01 23.06
CA VAL A 460 8.80 18.96 23.76
C VAL A 460 9.66 17.86 23.15
N GLY A 461 10.91 18.17 22.82
CA GLY A 461 11.88 17.17 22.34
C GLY A 461 11.88 16.92 20.83
N GLN A 462 11.00 17.55 20.06
CA GLN A 462 11.11 17.52 18.60
C GLN A 462 12.22 18.46 18.13
N ARG A 463 13.28 17.88 17.54
CA ARG A 463 14.37 18.66 16.93
C ARG A 463 13.88 19.34 15.65
N PRO A 464 14.53 20.45 15.23
CA PRO A 464 14.27 21.08 13.93
C PRO A 464 14.51 20.14 12.74
N ASP A 465 15.27 19.07 12.94
CA ASP A 465 15.52 18.06 11.91
C ASP A 465 14.27 17.19 11.68
N ARG A 466 13.47 17.65 10.71
CA ARG A 466 12.21 17.06 10.27
C ARG A 466 12.37 15.63 9.71
N SER A 467 13.60 15.23 9.34
CA SER A 467 13.85 13.90 8.78
C SER A 467 13.94 12.81 9.85
N ALA A 468 14.18 13.20 11.11
CA ALA A 468 14.39 12.29 12.22
C ALA A 468 13.11 11.92 13.00
N ASP A 469 11.94 12.50 12.67
CA ASP A 469 10.69 12.15 13.35
C ASP A 469 10.18 10.78 12.86
N PRO A 470 10.23 9.72 13.69
CA PRO A 470 9.80 8.39 13.31
C PRO A 470 8.29 8.29 13.02
N ASN A 471 7.50 9.24 13.53
CA ASN A 471 6.05 9.29 13.37
C ASN A 471 5.62 10.18 12.20
N ARG A 472 6.56 10.78 11.46
CA ARG A 472 6.23 11.69 10.35
C ARG A 472 5.38 11.02 9.28
N GLU A 473 5.75 9.82 8.85
CA GLU A 473 5.00 9.10 7.80
C GLU A 473 3.59 8.78 8.27
N HIS A 474 3.45 8.23 9.48
CA HIS A 474 2.16 7.91 10.10
C HIS A 474 1.25 9.14 10.20
N ARG A 475 1.78 10.25 10.74
CA ARG A 475 1.05 11.52 10.84
C ARG A 475 0.60 12.05 9.48
N VAL A 476 1.48 12.03 8.48
CA VAL A 476 1.14 12.49 7.12
C VAL A 476 0.00 11.64 6.55
N ARG A 477 0.05 10.31 6.68
CA ARG A 477 -1.02 9.43 6.20
C ARG A 477 -2.36 9.68 6.90
N CYS A 478 -2.35 9.91 8.22
CA CYS A 478 -3.57 10.25 8.95
C CYS A 478 -4.17 11.58 8.49
N VAL A 479 -3.33 12.61 8.30
CA VAL A 479 -3.78 13.92 7.80
C VAL A 479 -4.31 13.82 6.37
N GLU A 480 -3.66 13.02 5.52
CA GLU A 480 -4.12 12.77 4.15
C GLU A 480 -5.51 12.16 4.12
N GLU A 481 -5.76 11.13 4.95
CA GLU A 481 -7.08 10.53 5.10
C GLU A 481 -8.11 11.56 5.55
N LEU A 482 -7.83 12.32 6.61
CA LEU A 482 -8.79 13.28 7.16
C LEU A 482 -9.14 14.39 6.16
N LEU A 483 -8.16 14.85 5.36
CA LEU A 483 -8.40 15.80 4.28
C LEU A 483 -9.23 15.17 3.15
N ASN A 484 -8.91 13.94 2.72
CA ASN A 484 -9.67 13.23 1.68
C ASN A 484 -11.12 12.97 2.13
N ARG A 485 -11.31 12.57 3.40
CA ARG A 485 -12.61 12.38 4.04
C ARG A 485 -13.39 13.68 4.12
N ALA A 486 -12.75 14.78 4.52
CA ALA A 486 -13.39 16.09 4.61
C ALA A 486 -13.82 16.63 3.24
N TRP A 487 -13.01 16.39 2.21
CA TRP A 487 -13.35 16.69 0.82
C TRP A 487 -14.42 15.75 0.24
N ALA A 488 -14.55 14.54 0.78
CA ALA A 488 -15.38 13.43 0.32
C ALA A 488 -14.92 12.77 -1.00
N GLN A 489 -13.66 12.34 -1.08
CA GLN A 489 -13.12 11.64 -2.26
C GLN A 489 -12.24 10.43 -1.92
N HIS A 490 -12.64 9.26 -2.44
CA HIS A 490 -11.89 8.00 -2.50
C HIS A 490 -11.02 7.61 -1.29
N GLU A 491 -11.59 7.64 -0.08
CA GLU A 491 -10.93 7.25 1.18
C GLU A 491 -11.85 6.31 1.98
N PHE A 492 -11.32 5.59 2.96
CA PHE A 492 -12.18 4.88 3.91
C PHE A 492 -13.00 5.92 4.69
N ALA A 493 -14.33 5.85 4.60
CA ALA A 493 -15.22 6.88 5.12
C ALA A 493 -16.41 6.27 5.87
N ALA A 494 -16.21 5.09 6.46
CA ALA A 494 -17.25 4.41 7.22
C ALA A 494 -17.18 4.69 8.73
N GLY A 495 -16.21 5.47 9.23
CA GLY A 495 -16.06 5.74 10.66
C GLY A 495 -17.29 6.44 11.24
N ASP A 496 -17.78 7.49 10.58
CA ASP A 496 -18.94 8.28 11.05
C ASP A 496 -20.26 7.53 11.02
N ILE A 497 -20.40 6.58 10.11
CA ILE A 497 -21.62 5.76 9.93
C ILE A 497 -21.40 4.32 10.41
N ALA A 498 -20.33 4.07 11.18
CA ALA A 498 -19.91 2.72 11.52
C ALA A 498 -21.00 1.96 12.28
N ASP A 499 -21.67 2.63 13.22
CA ASP A 499 -22.76 2.01 13.99
C ASP A 499 -23.90 1.56 13.07
N GLU A 500 -24.40 2.45 12.20
CA GLU A 500 -25.49 2.14 11.27
C GLU A 500 -25.12 1.01 10.29
N VAL A 501 -23.92 1.08 9.71
CA VAL A 501 -23.44 0.09 8.73
C VAL A 501 -23.29 -1.29 9.37
N LEU A 502 -22.71 -1.35 10.57
CA LEU A 502 -22.51 -2.61 11.30
C LEU A 502 -23.84 -3.20 11.77
N ASP A 503 -24.77 -2.38 12.27
CA ASP A 503 -26.09 -2.85 12.70
C ASP A 503 -26.89 -3.42 11.53
N TRP A 504 -26.86 -2.75 10.38
CA TRP A 504 -27.45 -3.29 9.16
C TRP A 504 -26.80 -4.62 8.75
N ALA A 505 -25.46 -4.69 8.72
CA ALA A 505 -24.75 -5.89 8.30
C ALA A 505 -25.04 -7.09 9.22
N LEU A 506 -25.06 -6.88 10.53
CA LEU A 506 -25.35 -7.92 11.53
C LEU A 506 -26.80 -8.39 11.44
N ALA A 507 -27.75 -7.45 11.26
CA ALA A 507 -29.15 -7.79 11.09
C ALA A 507 -29.38 -8.64 9.84
N GLN A 508 -28.76 -8.27 8.70
CA GLN A 508 -28.85 -9.05 7.46
C GLN A 508 -28.18 -10.42 7.57
N ALA A 509 -27.04 -10.49 8.28
CA ALA A 509 -26.35 -11.73 8.59
C ALA A 509 -27.09 -12.61 9.62
N LYS A 510 -28.21 -12.14 10.18
CA LYS A 510 -29.01 -12.80 11.24
C LYS A 510 -28.16 -13.14 12.46
N VAL A 511 -27.21 -12.27 12.79
CA VAL A 511 -26.33 -12.44 13.94
C VAL A 511 -27.08 -11.93 15.17
N GLY A 512 -27.52 -12.85 16.02
CA GLY A 512 -28.11 -12.51 17.31
C GLY A 512 -27.06 -11.90 18.23
N LEU A 513 -27.23 -10.64 18.61
CA LEU A 513 -26.42 -10.02 19.66
C LEU A 513 -26.96 -10.48 21.01
N SER A 514 -26.46 -11.63 21.49
CA SER A 514 -26.76 -12.14 22.83
C SER A 514 -26.14 -11.21 23.88
N GLY A 515 -26.93 -10.33 24.47
CA GLY A 515 -26.48 -9.41 25.51
C GLY A 515 -26.56 -7.92 25.17
N GLY A 516 -27.32 -7.55 24.13
CA GLY A 516 -27.80 -6.17 24.05
C GLY A 516 -28.47 -5.82 25.39
N PRO A 517 -28.14 -4.68 26.02
CA PRO A 517 -28.66 -4.33 27.33
C PRO A 517 -30.19 -4.33 27.26
N GLU A 518 -30.82 -5.34 27.86
CA GLU A 518 -32.26 -5.38 28.12
C GLU A 518 -32.59 -4.16 28.98
N GLY A 519 -32.92 -3.02 28.38
CA GLY A 519 -33.23 -1.79 29.11
C GLY A 519 -32.90 -0.47 28.42
N VAL A 520 -32.15 -0.45 27.31
CA VAL A 520 -32.08 0.77 26.50
C VAL A 520 -33.28 0.76 25.58
N ASN A 521 -34.38 1.38 26.04
CA ASN A 521 -35.52 1.72 25.19
C ASN A 521 -35.01 2.29 23.87
N ASP A 522 -35.63 1.90 22.76
CA ASP A 522 -35.60 2.54 21.43
C ASP A 522 -36.16 3.98 21.48
N ALA A 523 -35.76 4.77 22.49
CA ALA A 523 -35.90 6.21 22.49
C ALA A 523 -34.91 6.73 21.46
N ALA A 524 -35.38 6.80 20.21
CA ALA A 524 -34.86 7.54 19.08
C ALA A 524 -33.45 8.10 19.31
N LEU A 525 -32.44 7.34 18.86
CA LEU A 525 -31.16 7.96 18.50
C LEU A 525 -31.49 9.14 17.58
N PRO A 526 -31.01 10.37 17.90
CA PRO A 526 -31.30 11.54 17.08
C PRO A 526 -30.81 11.23 15.66
N ARG A 527 -31.74 11.30 14.70
CA ARG A 527 -31.39 11.18 13.29
C ARG A 527 -30.41 12.30 12.97
N HIS A 528 -29.35 11.96 12.26
CA HIS A 528 -28.23 12.84 11.95
C HIS A 528 -28.57 13.98 10.97
N ASP A 529 -29.86 14.21 10.68
CA ASP A 529 -30.36 15.23 9.74
C ASP A 529 -30.54 16.63 10.36
N ASP A 530 -30.18 16.82 11.65
CA ASP A 530 -30.28 18.10 12.36
C ASP A 530 -28.91 18.76 12.67
N LEU A 531 -27.96 18.72 11.73
CA LEU A 531 -26.71 19.51 11.77
C LEU A 531 -26.39 20.23 10.45
#